data_AF-A0A1C9I2V4-F1
#
_entry.id   AF-A0A1C9I2V4-F1
#
_cell.length_a   1.000
_cell.length_b   1.000
_cell.length_c   1.000
_cell.angle_alpha   90.00
_cell.angle_beta   90.00
_cell.angle_gamma   90.00
#
_symmetry.space_group_name_H-M   'P 1'
#
loop_
_entity.id
_entity.type
_entity.pdbx_description
1 polymer ?
#
loop_
_entity_poly.entity_id
_entity_poly.type
_entity_poly.pdbx_seq_one_letter_code
_entity_poly.pdbx_strand_id
1 'polypeptide(L)' 'MLALDTGSAIVGPARGDIFTGSGDMAGESAGTVRNDADFAILIPNAAAGRFD' A
#
# COMPACT_ATOMS: atom_id res chain seq x y z
N MET A 1 -2.61 -4.00 5.75
CA MET A 1 -1.90 -4.66 4.61
C MET A 1 -0.44 -4.85 4.99
N LEU A 2 0.29 -5.71 4.28
CA LEU A 2 1.76 -5.82 4.38
C LEU A 2 2.37 -5.24 3.09
N ALA A 3 3.44 -4.44 3.22
CA ALA A 3 4.16 -3.91 2.07
C ALA A 3 5.09 -4.99 1.50
N LEU A 4 4.57 -5.75 0.52
CA LEU A 4 5.24 -6.94 -0.05
C LEU A 4 5.73 -6.74 -1.49
N ASP A 5 5.48 -5.59 -2.10
CA ASP A 5 5.89 -5.28 -3.47
C ASP A 5 6.20 -3.78 -3.65
N THR A 6 6.84 -3.43 -4.76
CA THR A 6 7.13 -2.06 -5.19
C THR A 6 6.72 -1.85 -6.64
N GLY A 7 6.68 -0.60 -7.11
CA GLY A 7 6.36 -0.29 -8.50
C GLY A 7 6.89 1.07 -8.90
N SER A 8 7.35 1.21 -10.14
CA SER A 8 7.95 2.46 -10.64
C SER A 8 6.98 3.64 -10.62
N ALA A 9 5.67 3.39 -10.68
CA ALA A 9 4.62 4.41 -10.58
C ALA A 9 4.18 4.72 -9.13
N ILE A 10 4.61 3.93 -8.15
CA ILE A 10 4.24 4.09 -6.73
C ILE A 10 5.28 4.97 -6.06
N VAL A 11 5.13 6.28 -6.25
CA VAL A 11 6.06 7.30 -5.76
C VAL A 11 5.37 8.19 -4.73
N GLY A 12 6.08 8.45 -3.62
CA GLY A 12 5.62 9.29 -2.51
C GLY A 12 5.43 8.50 -1.20
N PRO A 13 5.50 9.17 -0.04
CA PRO A 13 5.49 8.49 1.26
C PRO A 13 4.13 7.87 1.65
N ALA A 14 3.02 8.34 1.08
CA ALA A 14 1.66 7.87 1.33
C ALA A 14 0.97 7.49 0.00
N ARG A 15 1.66 6.68 -0.81
CA ARG A 15 1.16 6.15 -2.08
C ARG A 15 1.31 4.64 -2.07
N GLY A 16 0.29 3.93 -2.52
CA GLY A 16 0.29 2.47 -2.57
C GLY A 16 -0.52 1.91 -3.72
N ASP A 17 -0.30 0.64 -4.00
CA ASP A 17 -1.08 -0.18 -4.92
C ASP A 17 -1.65 -1.38 -4.16
N ILE A 18 -2.88 -1.77 -4.47
CA ILE A 18 -3.57 -2.87 -3.78
C ILE A 18 -3.62 -4.04 -4.75
N PHE A 19 -2.87 -5.10 -4.43
CA PHE A 19 -3.01 -6.37 -5.14
C PHE A 19 -4.36 -7.02 -4.79
N THR A 20 -5.30 -6.98 -5.73
CA THR A 20 -6.68 -7.50 -5.55
C THR A 20 -6.81 -9.01 -5.75
N GLY A 21 -5.77 -9.69 -6.25
CA GLY A 21 -5.78 -11.12 -6.55
C GLY A 21 -5.37 -11.43 -7.99
N SER A 22 -5.84 -12.55 -8.53
CA SER A 22 -5.52 -12.99 -9.90
C SER A 22 -6.78 -13.42 -10.66
N GLY A 23 -6.73 -13.31 -11.99
CA GLY A 23 -7.86 -13.58 -12.89
C GLY A 23 -8.69 -12.34 -13.22
N ASP A 24 -9.64 -12.50 -14.14
CA ASP A 24 -10.36 -11.37 -14.76
C ASP A 24 -11.11 -10.51 -13.74
N MET A 25 -11.80 -11.13 -12.78
CA MET A 25 -12.53 -10.39 -11.74
C MET A 25 -11.62 -9.55 -10.85
N ALA A 26 -10.41 -10.02 -10.57
CA ALA A 26 -9.43 -9.25 -9.80
C ALA A 26 -8.95 -8.03 -10.62
N GLY A 27 -8.76 -8.21 -11.93
CA GLY A 27 -8.43 -7.14 -12.87
C GLY A 27 -9.54 -6.08 -12.98
N GLU A 28 -10.80 -6.49 -13.08
CA GLU A 28 -11.96 -5.59 -13.08
C GLU A 28 -12.02 -4.76 -11.79
N SER A 29 -11.79 -5.40 -10.64
CA SER A 29 -11.74 -4.71 -9.36
C SER A 29 -10.59 -3.71 -9.31
N ALA A 30 -9.37 -4.13 -9.70
CA ALA A 30 -8.17 -3.29 -9.68
C ALA A 30 -8.29 -2.06 -10.60
N GLY A 31 -8.87 -2.22 -11.80
CA GLY A 31 -8.97 -1.16 -12.79
C GLY A 31 -9.80 0.05 -12.35
N THR A 32 -10.61 -0.08 -11.29
CA THR A 32 -11.45 1.00 -10.76
C THR A 32 -10.84 1.72 -9.55
N VAL A 33 -9.73 1.21 -8.99
CA VAL A 33 -9.12 1.77 -7.77
C VAL A 33 -8.39 3.08 -8.08
N ARG A 34 -8.94 4.19 -7.58
CA ARG A 34 -8.33 5.52 -7.64
C ARG A 34 -8.94 6.42 -6.59
N ASN A 35 -8.60 6.17 -5.33
CA ASN A 35 -9.22 6.78 -4.17
C ASN A 35 -8.19 7.50 -3.30
N ASP A 36 -8.65 8.52 -2.59
CA ASP A 36 -7.91 9.10 -1.48
C ASP A 36 -7.87 8.10 -0.31
N ALA A 37 -6.77 8.09 0.43
CA ALA A 37 -6.56 7.19 1.55
C ALA A 37 -5.60 7.78 2.59
N ASP A 38 -5.85 7.47 3.86
CA ASP A 38 -4.93 7.74 4.96
C ASP A 38 -3.98 6.56 5.15
N PHE A 39 -2.69 6.85 5.35
CA PHE A 39 -1.64 5.86 5.55
C PHE A 39 -1.11 5.92 6.97
N ALA A 40 -1.10 4.77 7.65
CA ALA A 40 -0.42 4.57 8.92
C ALA A 40 0.55 3.39 8.79
N ILE A 41 1.81 3.60 9.18
CA ILE A 41 2.84 2.56 9.24
C ILE A 41 2.95 2.08 10.68
N LEU A 42 2.84 0.77 10.89
CA LEU A 42 3.13 0.15 12.18
C LEU A 42 4.63 -0.14 12.27
N ILE A 43 5.29 0.50 13.22
CA ILE A 43 6.73 0.34 13.47
C ILE A 43 6.92 -0.57 14.69
N PRO A 44 7.88 -1.52 14.69
CA PRO A 44 8.20 -2.30 15.88
C PRO A 44 8.57 -1.40 17.07
N ASN A 45 8.13 -1.76 18.28
CA ASN A 45 8.36 -0.95 19.49
C ASN A 45 9.83 -0.58 19.71
N ALA A 46 10.76 -1.50 19.44
CA ALA A 46 12.19 -1.25 19.60
C ALA A 46 12.73 -0.16 18.65
N ALA A 47 12.09 0.06 17.50
CA ALA A 47 12.43 1.10 16.55
C ALA A 47 11.61 2.39 16.75
N ALA A 48 10.42 2.29 17.36
CA ALA A 48 9.52 3.42 17.57
C ALA A 48 10.15 4.56 18.40
N GLY A 49 10.97 4.24 19.41
CA GLY A 49 11.66 5.24 20.23
C GLY A 49 12.68 6.13 19.49
N ARG A 50 12.86 5.95 18.18
CA ARG A 50 13.62 6.87 17.31
C ARG A 50 12.78 8.04 16.79
N PHE A 51 11.46 8.00 16.99
CA PHE A 51 10.50 8.97 16.48
C PHE A 51 9.75 9.71 17.60
N ASP A 52 10.14 9.47 18.86
CA ASP A 52 9.75 10.26 20.04
C ASP A 52 10.65 11.49 20.17
#